data_AF-A0A7X7V2X0-F1
#
_entry.id   AF-A0A7X7V2X0-F1
#
_cell.length_a   1.000
_cell.length_b   1.000
_cell.length_c   1.000
_cell.angle_alpha   90.00
_cell.angle_beta   90.00
_cell.angle_gamma   90.00
#
_symmetry.space_group_name_H-M   'P 1'
#
loop_
_entity.id
_entity.type
_entity.pdbx_description
1 polymer ?
#
loop_
_entity_poly.entity_id
_entity_poly.type
_entity_poly.pdbx_seq_one_letter_code
_entity_poly.pdbx_strand_id
1 'polypeptide(L)' 'MKILYSLRIGGTWSYVPSVPFIEDLLPQDQYRLIRTSVTEEAERTSAERIANEKLES' A
#
# COMPACT_ATOMS: atom_id res chain seq x y z
N MET A 1 -2.28 -1.13 12.28
CA MET A 1 -0.85 -1.46 12.04
C MET A 1 0.00 -0.21 12.12
N LYS A 2 0.94 -0.10 13.08
CA LYS A 2 1.74 1.13 13.29
C LYS A 2 2.72 1.42 12.13
N ILE A 3 3.19 0.37 11.43
CA ILE A 3 4.20 0.50 10.38
C ILE A 3 3.67 1.24 9.13
N LEU A 4 2.38 1.07 8.80
CA LEU A 4 1.77 1.74 7.65
C LEU A 4 1.71 3.25 7.86
N TYR A 5 1.24 3.70 9.02
CA TYR A 5 1.21 5.13 9.37
C TYR A 5 2.60 5.77 9.50
N SER A 6 3.66 4.97 9.61
CA SER A 6 5.05 5.46 9.64
C SER A 6 5.61 5.78 8.24
N LEU A 7 4.95 5.33 7.17
CA LEU A 7 5.34 5.73 5.81
C LEU A 7 5.09 7.21 5.64
N ARG A 8 6.12 7.97 5.24
CA ARG A 8 5.94 9.32 4.71
C ARG A 8 5.11 9.30 3.42
N ILE A 9 4.56 10.44 3.01
CA ILE A 9 3.92 10.57 1.68
C ILE A 9 4.96 10.21 0.60
N GLY A 10 4.54 9.42 -0.40
CA GLY A 10 5.40 8.79 -1.41
C GLY A 10 6.22 7.60 -0.89
N GLY A 11 6.16 7.31 0.42
CA GLY A 11 6.77 6.13 1.00
C GLY A 11 6.03 4.87 0.53
N THR A 12 6.80 3.85 0.14
CA THR A 12 6.25 2.58 -0.34
C THR A 12 6.61 1.45 0.62
N TRP A 13 5.64 0.59 0.90
CA TRP A 13 5.86 -0.69 1.54
C TRP A 13 5.44 -1.82 0.61
N SER A 14 6.34 -2.79 0.42
CA SER A 14 6.11 -3.94 -0.47
C SER A 14 6.12 -5.23 0.33
N TYR A 15 5.22 -6.15 0.00
CA TYR A 15 5.09 -7.44 0.67
C TYR A 15 4.79 -8.57 -0.32
N VAL A 16 5.23 -9.78 0.04
CA VAL A 16 5.05 -11.05 -0.68
C VAL A 16 4.72 -12.14 0.34
N PRO A 17 3.85 -13.13 0.04
CA PRO A 17 2.92 -13.15 -1.10
C PRO A 17 1.90 -12.01 -0.98
N SER A 18 1.17 -11.69 -2.05
CA SER A 18 0.06 -10.71 -2.01
C SER A 18 -0.98 -11.17 -0.98
N VAL A 19 -0.85 -10.75 0.27
CA VAL A 19 -1.77 -11.15 1.33
C VAL A 19 -3.02 -10.26 1.23
N PRO A 20 -4.19 -10.80 0.84
CA PRO A 20 -5.36 -9.98 0.52
C PRO A 20 -5.85 -9.15 1.72
N PHE A 21 -5.70 -9.68 2.95
CA PHE A 21 -6.18 -9.00 4.15
C PHE A 21 -5.56 -7.62 4.36
N ILE A 22 -4.31 -7.41 3.93
CA ILE A 22 -3.61 -6.14 4.16
C ILE A 22 -4.27 -5.01 3.37
N GLU A 23 -4.76 -5.33 2.18
CA GLU A 23 -5.40 -4.37 1.29
C GLU A 23 -6.73 -3.89 1.87
N ASP A 24 -7.48 -4.78 2.52
CA ASP A 24 -8.73 -4.46 3.20
C ASP A 24 -8.53 -3.60 4.46
N LEU A 25 -7.33 -3.61 5.04
CA LEU A 25 -6.98 -2.83 6.23
C LEU A 25 -6.44 -1.43 5.90
N LEU A 26 -6.08 -1.17 4.64
CA LEU A 26 -5.50 0.09 4.22
C LEU A 26 -6.62 1.12 3.93
N PRO A 27 -6.54 2.34 4.49
CA PRO A 27 -7.45 3.41 4.10
C PRO A 27 -7.27 3.72 2.61
N GLN A 28 -8.28 3.44 1.79
CA GLN A 28 -8.19 3.54 0.33
C GLN A 28 -7.99 4.98 -0.18
N ASP A 29 -8.30 5.97 0.64
CA ASP A 29 -8.05 7.40 0.37
C ASP A 29 -6.59 7.79 0.58
N GLN A 30 -5.82 7.01 1.35
CA GLN A 30 -4.44 7.34 1.74
C GLN A 30 -3.39 6.45 1.08
N TYR A 31 -3.79 5.37 0.43
CA TYR A 31 -2.85 4.42 -0.17
C TYR A 31 -3.24 4.03 -1.59
N ARG A 32 -2.25 4.02 -2.47
CA ARG A 32 -2.33 3.43 -3.81
C ARG A 32 -1.71 2.04 -3.77
N LEU A 33 -2.43 1.04 -4.27
CA LEU A 33 -1.96 -0.34 -4.37
C LEU A 33 -1.50 -0.65 -5.80
N ILE A 34 -0.33 -1.27 -5.92
CA ILE A 34 0.23 -1.74 -7.19
C ILE A 34 0.59 -3.21 -7.02
N ARG A 35 -0.06 -4.08 -7.77
CA ARG A 35 0.29 -5.50 -7.84
C ARG A 35 1.22 -5.75 -9.01
N THR A 36 2.25 -6.56 -8.82
CA THR A 36 3.24 -6.89 -9.85
C THR A 36 3.64 -8.35 -9.71
N SER A 37 3.61 -9.09 -10.82
CA SER A 37 4.19 -10.43 -10.91
C SER A 37 5.71 -10.32 -10.82
N VAL A 38 6.30 -11.02 -9.85
CA VAL A 38 7.76 -11.11 -9.68
C VAL A 38 8.29 -12.31 -10.47
N THR A 39 7.53 -13.40 -10.49
CA THR A 39 7.74 -14.59 -11.33
C THR A 39 6.38 -15.06 -11.87
N GLU A 40 6.35 -16.13 -12.68
CA GLU A 40 5.09 -16.74 -13.13
C GLU A 40 4.21 -17.25 -11.97
N GLU A 41 4.81 -17.57 -10.83
CA GLU A 41 4.14 -18.16 -9.67
C GLU A 41 4.05 -17.22 -8.45
N ALA A 42 4.71 -16.05 -8.50
CA ALA A 42 4.82 -15.15 -7.36
C ALA A 42 4.37 -13.73 -7.69
N GLU A 43 3.53 -13.18 -6.81
CA GLU A 43 3.07 -11.81 -6.87
C GLU A 43 3.56 -11.01 -5.67
N ARG A 44 3.79 -9.71 -5.93
CA ARG A 44 4.09 -8.71 -4.92
C ARG A 44 3.03 -7.62 -4.99
N THR A 45 2.63 -7.14 -3.82
CA THR A 45 1.85 -5.91 -3.72
C THR A 45 2.71 -4.82 -3.10
N SER A 46 2.64 -3.62 -3.67
CA SER A 46 3.25 -2.40 -3.17
C SER A 46 2.14 -1.42 -2.78
N ALA A 47 2.16 -0.99 -1.52
CA ALA A 47 1.30 0.06 -1.01
C ALA A 47 2.11 1.36 -0.90
N GLU A 48 1.76 2.35 -1.70
CA GLU A 48 2.34 3.69 -1.67
C GLU A 48 1.41 4.64 -0.91
N ARG A 49 1.93 5.37 0.08
CA ARG A 49 1.16 6.39 0.78
C ARG A 49 1.01 7.62 -0.11
N ILE A 50 -0.23 8.02 -0.40
CA ILE A 50 -0.56 9.20 -1.19
C ILE A 50 -0.99 10.36 -0.30
N ALA A 51 -0.88 11.59 -0.81
CA ALA A 51 -1.41 12.77 -0.13
C ALA A 51 -2.95 12.69 -0.14
N ASN A 52 -3.57 12.95 1.01
CA ASN A 52 -5.02 12.92 1.13
C ASN A 52 -5.56 14.31 0.76
N GLU A 53 -6.33 14.43 -0.33
CA GLU A 53 -6.86 15.73 -0.80
C GLU A 53 -7.92 16.35 0.14
N LYS A 54 -8.30 15.67 1.22
CA LYS A 54 -9.39 16.09 2.14
C LYS A 54 -8.97 16.86 3.39
N LEU A 55 -7.70 17.26 3.52
CA LEU A 55 -7.18 17.94 4.72
C LEU A 55 -6.68 19.38 4.48
N GLU A 56 -7.08 20.00 3.37
CA GLU A 56 -6.80 21.41 3.06
C GLU A 56 -8.09 22.18 2.73
N SER A 57 -9.11 22.11 3.61
CA SER A 57 -10.32 22.96 3.53
C SER A 57 -10.79 23.36 4.92
#